data_AF-A0A078IWA1-F1
#
_entry.id   AF-A0A078IWA1-F1
#
_cell.length_a   1.000
_cell.length_b   1.000
_cell.length_c   1.000
_cell.angle_alpha   90.00
_cell.angle_beta   90.00
_cell.angle_gamma   90.00
#
_symmetry.space_group_name_H-M   'P 1'
#
loop_
_entity.id
_entity.type
_entity.pdbx_description
1 polymer ?
#
loop_
_entity_poly.entity_id
_entity_poly.type
_entity_poly.pdbx_seq_one_letter_code
_entity_poly.pdbx_strand_id
1 'polypeptide(L)'
;MEKTGKNGSINGHGQYWWKKYHSKLLNHTRGPLVQIMWSSDVVFANITLRDSPFWTLHPYDCKNVTITNMTILALFEAPNTDGMILIRYGTTYGRPSKNILICNLTIRSMVR
;
A
#
# COMPACT_ATOMS: atom_id res chain seq x y z
N MET A 1 -10.47 -23.62 -1.56
CA MET A 1 -10.17 -23.29 -0.15
C MET A 1 -10.12 -21.78 -0.04
N GLU A 2 -11.17 -21.16 0.51
CA GLU A 2 -11.22 -19.70 0.68
C GLU A 2 -10.90 -19.38 2.15
N LYS A 3 -9.62 -19.12 2.42
CA LYS A 3 -9.17 -18.56 3.71
C LYS A 3 -8.71 -17.13 3.47
N THR A 4 -9.65 -16.21 3.27
CA THR A 4 -9.37 -14.77 3.33
C THR A 4 -9.60 -14.28 4.77
N GLY A 5 -8.80 -13.33 5.23
CA GLY A 5 -8.70 -12.95 6.64
C GLY A 5 -10.02 -12.41 7.22
N LYS A 6 -10.27 -12.66 8.51
CA LYS A 6 -11.39 -12.06 9.27
C LYS A 6 -11.10 -10.59 9.59
N ASN A 7 -11.10 -9.70 8.60
CA ASN A 7 -10.84 -8.26 8.77
C ASN A 7 -9.52 -7.96 9.50
N GLY A 8 -8.42 -8.53 9.00
CA GLY A 8 -7.08 -8.26 9.55
C GLY A 8 -6.63 -6.83 9.30
N SER A 9 -5.85 -6.25 10.20
CA SER A 9 -5.24 -4.93 10.02
C SER A 9 -3.72 -5.00 10.01
N ILE A 10 -3.09 -4.35 9.02
CA ILE A 10 -1.65 -4.12 8.98
C ILE A 10 -1.41 -2.64 9.28
N ASN A 11 -0.66 -2.38 10.35
CA ASN A 11 -0.33 -1.04 10.82
C ASN A 11 1.17 -0.76 10.63
N GLY A 12 1.49 0.26 9.84
CA GLY A 12 2.86 0.65 9.54
C GLY A 12 3.58 1.50 10.60
N HIS A 13 2.85 1.99 11.61
CA HIS A 13 3.37 2.91 12.64
C HIS A 13 4.15 4.09 12.04
N GLY A 14 3.60 4.66 10.95
CA GLY A 14 4.25 5.66 10.11
C GLY A 14 4.64 6.95 10.83
N GLN A 15 4.01 7.28 11.96
CA GLN A 15 4.26 8.50 12.74
C GLN A 15 5.74 8.74 13.02
N TYR A 16 6.47 7.68 13.40
CA TYR A 16 7.91 7.76 13.66
C TYR A 16 8.69 8.19 12.41
N TRP A 17 8.34 7.61 11.26
CA TRP A 17 8.97 7.88 9.97
C TRP A 17 8.61 9.26 9.44
N TRP A 18 7.37 9.70 9.63
CA TRP A 18 6.91 11.03 9.25
C TRP A 18 7.65 12.10 10.06
N LYS A 19 7.80 11.91 11.38
CA LYS A 19 8.58 12.83 12.22
C LYS A 19 10.02 12.97 11.70
N LYS A 20 10.71 11.85 11.44
CA LYS A 20 12.06 11.88 10.88
C LYS A 20 12.12 12.52 9.49
N TYR A 21 11.12 12.28 8.64
CA TYR A 21 11.03 12.87 7.30
C TYR A 21 10.93 14.40 7.38
N HIS A 22 9.98 14.93 8.17
CA HIS A 22 9.82 16.36 8.36
C HIS A 22 11.06 17.02 8.98
N SER A 23 11.74 16.32 9.88
CA SER A 23 13.01 16.79 10.47
C SER A 23 14.24 16.60 9.56
N LYS A 24 14.09 16.09 8.34
CA LYS A 24 15.19 15.79 7.40
C LYS A 24 16.29 14.88 7.99
N LEU A 25 15.89 13.95 8.88
CA LEU A 25 16.80 13.03 9.59
C LEU A 25 16.92 11.66 8.91
N LEU A 26 16.40 11.50 7.70
CA LEU A 26 16.41 10.25 6.98
C LEU A 26 17.57 10.24 5.97
N ASN A 27 18.45 9.25 6.09
CA ASN A 27 19.52 9.00 5.10
C ASN A 27 19.02 8.25 3.86
N HIS A 28 17.86 7.60 3.96
CA HIS A 28 17.24 6.79 2.91
C HIS A 28 15.73 7.03 2.86
N THR A 29 15.09 6.62 1.76
CA THR A 29 13.63 6.69 1.64
C THR A 29 12.93 5.78 2.66
N ARG A 30 11.66 6.09 2.94
CA ARG A 30 10.79 5.30 3.82
C ARG A 30 10.33 4.04 3.08
N GLY A 31 10.26 2.90 3.78
CA GLY A 31 9.83 1.63 3.18
C GLY A 31 8.31 1.59 2.90
N PRO A 32 7.85 0.83 1.88
CA PRO A 32 6.43 0.59 1.65
C PRO A 32 5.83 -0.27 2.78
N LEU A 33 4.53 -0.11 3.05
CA LEU A 33 3.82 -0.93 4.05
C LEU A 33 3.63 -2.37 3.57
N VAL A 34 3.21 -2.55 2.32
CA VAL A 34 3.12 -3.88 1.68
C VAL A 34 3.74 -3.78 0.29
N GLN A 35 4.74 -4.63 0.02
CA GLN A 35 5.36 -4.76 -1.29
C GLN A 35 5.42 -6.23 -1.70
N ILE A 36 4.91 -6.53 -2.89
CA ILE A 36 4.99 -7.86 -3.51
C ILE A 36 5.66 -7.67 -4.85
N MET A 37 6.62 -8.53 -5.16
CA MET A 37 7.43 -8.42 -6.38
C MET A 37 7.45 -9.73 -7.14
N TRP A 38 7.46 -9.67 -8.47
CA TRP A 38 7.66 -10.83 -9.37
C TRP A 38 6.75 -12.02 -9.06
N SER A 39 5.48 -11.74 -8.73
CA SER A 39 4.53 -12.75 -8.26
C SER A 39 3.33 -12.87 -9.20
N SER A 40 2.76 -14.07 -9.33
CA SER A 40 1.48 -14.26 -10.03
C SER A 40 0.37 -14.73 -9.09
N ASP A 41 -0.87 -14.43 -9.46
CA ASP A 41 -2.08 -14.96 -8.82
C ASP A 41 -2.20 -14.56 -7.34
N VAL A 42 -1.99 -13.26 -7.08
CA VAL A 42 -1.99 -12.66 -5.75
C VAL A 42 -3.37 -12.15 -5.39
N VAL A 43 -3.87 -12.50 -4.20
CA VAL A 43 -5.17 -12.03 -3.69
C VAL A 43 -4.99 -11.25 -2.40
N PHE A 44 -5.44 -10.00 -2.39
CA PHE A 44 -5.64 -9.19 -1.19
C PHE A 44 -7.14 -9.12 -0.92
N ALA A 45 -7.59 -9.66 0.22
CA ALA A 45 -9.02 -9.73 0.52
C ALA A 45 -9.30 -9.48 2.00
N ASN A 46 -10.32 -8.65 2.29
CA ASN A 46 -10.85 -8.43 3.65
C ASN A 46 -9.77 -7.94 4.64
N ILE A 47 -8.98 -6.93 4.25
CA ILE A 47 -7.90 -6.36 5.07
C ILE A 47 -7.97 -4.84 5.15
N THR A 48 -7.46 -4.29 6.25
CA THR A 48 -7.28 -2.85 6.44
C THR A 48 -5.79 -2.50 6.53
N LEU A 49 -5.31 -1.61 5.67
CA LEU A 49 -3.99 -1.00 5.76
C LEU A 49 -4.08 0.39 6.38
N ARG A 50 -3.20 0.70 7.33
CA ARG A 50 -3.18 2.01 7.99
C ARG A 50 -1.79 2.46 8.39
N ASP A 51 -1.67 3.76 8.60
CA ASP A 51 -0.47 4.41 9.15
C ASP A 51 0.79 4.03 8.38
N SER A 52 0.71 4.03 7.03
CA SER A 52 1.84 3.65 6.19
C SER A 52 3.00 4.66 6.34
N PRO A 53 4.24 4.20 6.58
CA PRO A 53 5.40 5.09 6.57
C PRO A 53 5.65 5.69 5.18
N PHE A 54 5.26 5.00 4.10
CA PHE A 54 5.41 5.47 2.71
C PHE A 54 4.29 4.92 1.81
N TRP A 55 4.61 4.34 0.64
CA TRP A 55 3.64 3.65 -0.22
C TRP A 55 2.87 2.57 0.54
N THR A 56 1.54 2.60 0.46
CA THR A 56 0.69 1.70 1.24
C THR A 56 0.65 0.28 0.67
N LEU A 57 0.47 0.12 -0.65
CA LEU A 57 0.46 -1.18 -1.33
C LEU A 57 1.21 -1.06 -2.66
N HIS A 58 2.24 -1.88 -2.87
CA HIS A 58 3.13 -1.79 -4.04
C HIS A 58 3.34 -3.17 -4.70
N PRO A 59 2.48 -3.56 -5.67
CA PRO A 59 2.69 -4.75 -6.50
C PRO A 59 3.60 -4.41 -7.71
N TYR A 60 4.81 -4.97 -7.71
CA TYR A 60 5.85 -4.74 -8.73
C TYR A 60 6.09 -5.97 -9.59
N ASP A 61 5.93 -5.86 -10.91
CA ASP A 61 6.08 -6.98 -11.85
C ASP A 61 5.21 -8.20 -11.47
N CYS A 62 3.95 -7.93 -11.12
CA CYS A 62 2.99 -8.96 -10.75
C CYS A 62 1.99 -9.26 -11.87
N LYS A 63 1.48 -10.49 -11.92
CA LYS A 63 0.44 -10.91 -12.89
C LYS A 63 -0.79 -11.43 -12.15
N ASN A 64 -1.99 -11.08 -12.59
CA ASN A 64 -3.25 -11.55 -12.00
C ASN A 64 -3.35 -11.20 -10.51
N VAL A 65 -3.42 -9.90 -10.20
CA VAL A 65 -3.58 -9.42 -8.82
C VAL A 65 -5.04 -9.05 -8.60
N THR A 66 -5.66 -9.61 -7.56
CA THR A 66 -7.04 -9.34 -7.20
C THR A 66 -7.08 -8.66 -5.83
N ILE A 67 -7.73 -7.50 -5.76
CA ILE A 67 -7.95 -6.76 -4.52
C ILE A 67 -9.46 -6.68 -4.26
N THR A 68 -9.94 -7.24 -3.15
CA THR A 68 -11.36 -7.27 -2.78
C THR A 68 -11.58 -6.82 -1.34
N ASN A 69 -12.60 -6.01 -1.10
CA ASN A 69 -13.03 -5.60 0.25
C ASN A 69 -11.86 -5.09 1.12
N MET A 70 -11.05 -4.20 0.56
CA MET A 70 -9.88 -3.66 1.21
C MET A 70 -10.14 -2.23 1.68
N THR A 71 -9.63 -1.88 2.85
CA THR A 71 -9.71 -0.52 3.39
C THR A 71 -8.31 0.07 3.54
N ILE A 72 -8.11 1.31 3.10
CA ILE A 72 -6.90 2.09 3.34
C ILE A 72 -7.27 3.31 4.19
N LEU A 73 -6.61 3.46 5.33
CA LEU A 73 -6.75 4.60 6.24
C LEU A 73 -5.53 5.51 6.14
N ALA A 74 -5.72 6.73 5.64
CA ALA A 74 -4.67 7.74 5.50
C ALA A 74 -4.75 8.80 6.60
N LEU A 75 -3.62 9.13 7.23
CA LEU A 75 -3.48 10.23 8.18
C LEU A 75 -2.98 11.50 7.47
N PHE A 76 -3.55 12.66 7.79
CA PHE A 76 -3.20 13.95 7.17
C PHE A 76 -1.77 14.40 7.41
N GLU A 77 -1.20 14.04 8.56
CA GLU A 77 0.20 14.33 8.88
C GLU A 77 1.20 13.46 8.12
N ALA A 78 0.73 12.46 7.34
CA ALA A 78 1.62 11.63 6.55
C ALA A 78 2.16 12.44 5.34
N PRO A 79 3.48 12.55 5.17
CA PRO A 79 4.04 13.11 3.95
C PRO A 79 3.79 12.13 2.79
N ASN A 80 3.29 12.65 1.66
CA ASN A 80 2.80 11.90 0.48
C ASN A 80 1.41 11.27 0.67
N THR A 81 0.47 12.05 1.22
CA THR A 81 -0.92 11.75 1.61
C THR A 81 -1.90 11.38 0.49
N ASP A 82 -1.43 11.07 -0.72
CA ASP A 82 -2.34 10.57 -1.76
C ASP A 82 -2.76 9.15 -1.38
N GLY A 83 -4.01 9.05 -0.90
CA GLY A 83 -4.60 7.93 -0.16
C GLY A 83 -4.61 6.56 -0.85
N MET A 84 -4.00 6.45 -2.02
CA MET A 84 -3.61 5.21 -2.67
C MET A 84 -2.77 5.58 -3.88
N ILE A 85 -1.44 5.46 -3.79
CA ILE A 85 -0.59 5.52 -4.98
C ILE A 85 -0.61 4.14 -5.63
N LEU A 86 -1.65 3.89 -6.43
CA LEU A 86 -1.60 2.86 -7.44
C LEU A 86 -0.97 3.50 -8.69
N ILE A 87 0.18 2.96 -9.11
CA ILE A 87 0.84 3.19 -10.42
C ILE A 87 1.63 4.54 -10.43
N ARG A 88 2.92 4.66 -10.82
CA ARG A 88 3.69 4.09 -11.94
C ARG A 88 5.20 4.25 -11.68
N TYR A 89 6.00 3.24 -11.98
CA TYR A 89 7.23 3.40 -12.78
C TYR A 89 7.25 2.16 -13.71
N GLY A 90 7.26 2.26 -15.04
CA GLY A 90 8.07 3.20 -15.80
C GLY A 90 9.47 2.63 -16.04
N THR A 91 9.53 1.40 -16.57
CA THR A 91 10.52 0.93 -17.57
C THR A 91 12.02 0.92 -17.27
N THR A 92 12.53 1.29 -16.10
CA THR A 92 14.00 1.25 -15.91
C THR A 92 14.55 -0.11 -15.46
N TYR A 93 13.78 -0.97 -14.79
CA TYR A 93 14.31 -2.27 -14.28
C TYR A 93 13.32 -3.47 -14.24
N GLY A 94 12.06 -3.33 -14.67
CA GLY A 94 11.08 -4.42 -14.58
C GLY A 94 9.85 -4.24 -15.48
N ARG A 95 9.10 -5.33 -15.71
CA ARG A 95 7.89 -5.28 -16.55
C ARG A 95 6.73 -4.71 -15.75
N PRO A 96 5.81 -3.94 -16.37
CA PRO A 96 4.63 -3.45 -15.67
C PRO A 96 3.73 -4.62 -15.25
N SER A 97 3.15 -4.54 -14.04
CA SER A 97 2.17 -5.51 -13.56
C SER A 97 0.96 -5.58 -14.50
N LYS A 98 0.42 -6.78 -14.73
CA LYS A 98 -0.66 -7.04 -15.69
C LYS A 98 -1.86 -7.71 -15.01
N ASN A 99 -3.06 -7.43 -15.52
CA ASN A 99 -4.32 -7.99 -15.05
C ASN A 99 -4.54 -7.73 -13.55
N ILE A 100 -4.67 -6.45 -13.19
CA ILE A 100 -5.02 -6.04 -11.83
C ILE A 100 -6.53 -5.79 -11.78
N LEU A 101 -7.24 -6.52 -10.92
CA LEU A 101 -8.66 -6.34 -10.65
C LEU A 101 -8.85 -5.75 -9.26
N ILE A 102 -9.65 -4.69 -9.16
CA ILE A 102 -9.97 -4.01 -7.90
C ILE A 102 -11.48 -3.95 -7.76
N CYS A 103 -12.01 -4.54 -6.69
CA CYS A 103 -13.43 -4.53 -6.36
C CYS A 103 -13.63 -4.10 -4.90
N ASN A 104 -14.56 -3.19 -4.65
CA ASN A 104 -14.91 -2.72 -3.29
C ASN A 104 -13.71 -2.22 -2.47
N LEU A 105 -12.92 -1.32 -3.07
CA LEU A 105 -11.84 -0.63 -2.38
C LEU A 105 -12.34 0.65 -1.73
N THR A 106 -12.13 0.77 -0.42
CA THR A 106 -12.47 1.97 0.35
C THR A 106 -11.21 2.70 0.77
N ILE A 107 -11.09 3.96 0.37
CA ILE A 107 -10.04 4.87 0.84
C ILE A 107 -10.70 5.92 1.72
N ARG A 108 -10.26 6.03 2.97
CA ARG A 108 -10.79 7.02 3.92
C ARG A 108 -9.66 7.85 4.49
N SER A 109 -9.84 9.16 4.42
CA SER A 109 -9.09 10.09 5.25
C SER A 109 -9.60 9.99 6.69
N MET A 110 -8.69 10.00 7.66
CA MET A 110 -9.02 9.92 9.09
C MET A 110 -9.08 11.30 9.76
N VAL A 111 -9.17 12.38 8.98
CA VAL A 111 -9.30 13.75 9.48
C VAL A 111 -10.75 14.02 9.88
N ARG A 112 -10.95 14.62 11.04
CA ARG A 112 -12.23 15.21 11.46
C ARG A 112 -12.23 16.69 11.14
#